data_AF-A0A2V7VYZ2-F1
#
_entry.id   AF-A0A2V7VYZ2-F1
#
_cell.length_a   1.000
_cell.length_b   1.000
_cell.length_c   1.000
_cell.angle_alpha   90.00
_cell.angle_beta   90.00
_cell.angle_gamma   90.00
#
_symmetry.space_group_name_H-M   'P 1'
#
loop_
_entity.id
_entity.type
_entity.pdbx_description
1 polymer ?
#
loop_
_entity_poly.entity_id
_entity_poly.type
_entity_poly.pdbx_seq_one_letter_code
_entity_poly.pdbx_strand_id
1 'polypeptide(L)'
;MDLVLKLREIRRMRGLSQKDVAHLSGVGEKTISSFETGQRIGSLKVSQLKRMLKVYGMSEAEFFGGSVEKEIAPWELDEGQMATARVLDGLHALPKPVQNNLLAKFQLMVEAVADVHHVKAKRPSYVQENPDWHMLNSRN
;
A
#
# COMPACT_ATOMS: atom_id res chain seq x y z
N MET A 1 -5.81 4.91 -6.10
CA MET A 1 -6.73 4.12 -6.93
C MET A 1 -7.78 3.46 -6.07
N ASP A 2 -9.05 3.46 -6.50
CA ASP A 2 -10.16 2.80 -5.79
C ASP A 2 -10.03 1.27 -5.84
N LEU A 3 -10.36 0.59 -4.74
CA LEU A 3 -10.27 -0.87 -4.59
C LEU A 3 -11.13 -1.60 -5.63
N VAL A 4 -12.32 -1.06 -5.92
CA VAL A 4 -13.25 -1.59 -6.93
C VAL A 4 -12.60 -1.57 -8.32
N LEU A 5 -12.05 -0.41 -8.69
CA LEU A 5 -11.36 -0.22 -9.97
C LEU A 5 -10.16 -1.17 -10.09
N LYS A 6 -9.37 -1.26 -9.03
CA LYS A 6 -8.19 -2.12 -8.95
C LYS A 6 -8.52 -3.60 -9.18
N LEU A 7 -9.52 -4.14 -8.48
CA LEU A 7 -9.94 -5.53 -8.65
C LEU A 7 -10.39 -5.85 -10.08
N ARG A 8 -11.20 -4.95 -10.66
CA ARG A 8 -11.75 -5.11 -12.00
C ARG A 8 -10.66 -5.08 -13.06
N GLU A 9 -9.71 -4.17 -12.93
CA GLU A 9 -8.73 -3.94 -13.98
C GLU A 9 -7.58 -4.96 -13.95
N ILE A 10 -7.14 -5.40 -12.76
CA ILE A 10 -6.23 -6.58 -12.66
C ILE A 10 -6.85 -7.77 -13.38
N ARG A 11 -8.13 -8.06 -13.14
CA ARG A 11 -8.81 -9.19 -13.78
C ARG A 11 -8.74 -9.09 -15.31
N ARG A 12 -9.03 -7.90 -15.86
CA ARG A 12 -8.99 -7.64 -17.30
C ARG A 12 -7.59 -7.77 -17.88
N MET A 13 -6.58 -7.24 -17.19
CA MET A 13 -5.17 -7.38 -17.58
C MET A 13 -4.70 -8.83 -17.61
N ARG A 14 -5.25 -9.67 -16.72
CA ARG A 14 -5.01 -11.12 -16.74
C ARG A 14 -5.84 -11.86 -17.81
N GLY A 15 -6.65 -11.17 -18.60
CA GLY A 15 -7.49 -11.75 -19.64
C GLY A 15 -8.64 -12.61 -19.11
N LEU A 16 -9.01 -12.46 -17.84
CA LEU A 16 -10.00 -13.31 -17.18
C LEU A 16 -11.40 -12.68 -17.22
N SER A 17 -12.42 -13.49 -17.47
CA SER A 17 -13.81 -13.10 -17.23
C SER A 17 -14.17 -13.22 -15.74
N GLN A 18 -15.26 -12.59 -15.30
CA GLN A 18 -15.78 -12.78 -13.93
C GLN A 18 -16.15 -14.25 -13.66
N LYS A 19 -16.62 -14.96 -14.69
CA LYS A 19 -16.94 -16.39 -14.65
C LYS A 19 -15.68 -17.25 -14.44
N ASP A 20 -14.58 -16.92 -15.10
CA ASP A 20 -13.31 -17.65 -14.92
C ASP A 20 -12.79 -17.49 -13.48
N VAL A 21 -12.80 -16.26 -12.97
CA VAL A 21 -12.40 -16.00 -11.58
C VAL A 21 -13.34 -16.71 -10.60
N ALA A 22 -14.64 -16.74 -10.88
CA ALA A 22 -15.58 -17.43 -10.03
C ALA A 22 -15.28 -18.93 -9.94
N HIS A 23 -15.05 -19.55 -11.09
CA HIS A 23 -14.71 -20.97 -11.18
C HIS A 23 -13.40 -21.29 -10.45
N LEU A 24 -12.36 -20.49 -10.64
CA LEU A 24 -11.02 -20.74 -10.10
C LEU A 24 -10.86 -20.36 -8.62
N SER A 25 -11.56 -19.32 -8.15
CA SER A 25 -11.44 -18.82 -6.77
C SER A 25 -12.49 -19.41 -5.81
N GLY A 26 -13.55 -20.04 -6.36
CA GLY A 26 -14.72 -20.47 -5.59
C GLY A 26 -15.53 -19.32 -4.98
N VAL A 27 -15.31 -18.08 -5.41
CA VAL A 27 -16.15 -16.92 -5.08
C VAL A 27 -17.26 -16.83 -6.12
N GLY A 28 -18.52 -16.67 -5.71
CA GLY A 28 -19.63 -16.62 -6.66
C GLY A 28 -19.49 -15.49 -7.68
N GLU A 29 -19.84 -15.74 -8.94
CA GLU A 29 -19.74 -14.75 -10.03
C GLU A 29 -20.51 -13.45 -9.72
N LYS A 30 -21.74 -13.56 -9.21
CA LYS A 30 -22.53 -12.40 -8.74
C LYS A 30 -21.83 -11.63 -7.62
N THR A 31 -21.12 -12.34 -6.74
CA THR A 31 -20.36 -11.73 -5.64
C THR A 31 -19.17 -10.94 -6.19
N ILE A 32 -18.43 -11.50 -7.14
CA ILE A 32 -17.33 -10.81 -7.83
C ILE A 32 -17.85 -9.56 -8.56
N SER A 33 -18.94 -9.70 -9.31
CA SER A 33 -19.59 -8.58 -10.01
C SER A 33 -20.00 -7.46 -9.05
N SER A 34 -20.59 -7.80 -7.90
CA SER A 34 -20.98 -6.85 -6.86
C SER A 34 -19.79 -6.15 -6.18
N PHE A 35 -18.63 -6.81 -6.11
CA PHE A 35 -17.39 -6.18 -5.65
C PHE A 35 -16.82 -5.23 -6.71
N GLU A 36 -16.76 -5.63 -7.97
CA GLU A 36 -16.22 -4.84 -9.10
C GLU A 36 -17.11 -3.67 -9.57
N THR A 37 -18.34 -3.61 -9.05
CA THR A 37 -19.26 -2.49 -9.22
C THR A 37 -19.38 -1.63 -7.97
N GLY A 38 -18.72 -2.02 -6.86
CA GLY A 38 -18.75 -1.31 -5.58
C GLY A 38 -20.00 -1.57 -4.73
N GLN A 39 -21.04 -2.19 -5.28
CA GLN A 39 -22.32 -2.42 -4.60
C GLN A 39 -22.17 -3.13 -3.25
N ARG A 40 -21.20 -4.05 -3.11
CA ARG A 40 -20.93 -4.78 -1.87
C ARG A 40 -19.48 -4.78 -1.44
N ILE A 41 -18.68 -3.82 -1.89
CA ILE A 41 -17.24 -3.81 -1.63
C ILE A 41 -16.89 -3.79 -0.14
N GLY A 42 -17.66 -3.07 0.69
CA GLY A 42 -17.46 -3.05 2.15
C GLY A 42 -17.70 -4.38 2.86
N SER A 43 -18.32 -5.36 2.19
CA SER A 43 -18.53 -6.72 2.72
C SER A 43 -17.49 -7.74 2.22
N LEU A 44 -16.51 -7.30 1.44
CA LEU A 44 -15.44 -8.16 0.94
C LEU A 44 -14.59 -8.68 2.10
N LYS A 45 -14.62 -10.00 2.31
CA LYS A 45 -13.77 -10.64 3.31
C LYS A 45 -12.35 -10.79 2.79
N VAL A 46 -11.37 -10.65 3.68
CA VAL A 46 -9.95 -10.88 3.36
C VAL A 46 -9.73 -12.26 2.73
N SER A 47 -10.41 -13.30 3.20
CA SER A 47 -10.29 -14.64 2.62
C SER A 47 -10.80 -14.74 1.17
N GLN A 48 -11.82 -13.97 0.79
CA GLN A 48 -12.31 -13.89 -0.59
C GLN A 48 -11.32 -13.15 -1.47
N LEU A 49 -10.81 -12.00 -0.98
CA LEU A 49 -9.75 -11.25 -1.65
C LEU A 49 -8.54 -12.15 -1.94
N LYS A 50 -8.01 -12.84 -0.92
CA LYS A 50 -6.86 -13.76 -1.08
C LYS A 50 -7.09 -14.81 -2.17
N ARG A 51 -8.27 -15.43 -2.22
CA ARG A 51 -8.58 -16.42 -3.25
C ARG A 51 -8.63 -15.81 -4.64
N MET A 52 -9.19 -14.62 -4.80
CA MET A 52 -9.18 -13.90 -6.08
C MET A 52 -7.76 -13.52 -6.50
N LEU A 53 -6.94 -12.97 -5.59
CA LEU A 53 -5.55 -12.59 -5.88
C LEU A 53 -4.68 -13.80 -6.27
N LYS A 54 -4.91 -14.96 -5.65
CA LYS A 54 -4.25 -16.21 -6.05
C LYS A 54 -4.54 -16.57 -7.51
N VAL A 55 -5.77 -16.37 -7.99
CA VAL A 55 -6.13 -16.58 -9.40
C VAL A 55 -5.43 -15.57 -10.30
N TYR A 56 -5.21 -14.34 -9.82
CA TYR A 56 -4.47 -13.31 -10.54
C TYR A 56 -2.95 -13.47 -10.51
N GLY A 57 -2.44 -14.50 -9.82
CA GLY A 57 -1.01 -14.74 -9.65
C GLY A 57 -0.33 -13.62 -8.86
N MET A 58 -0.99 -13.09 -7.84
CA MET A 58 -0.55 -11.91 -7.09
C MET A 58 -0.69 -12.14 -5.58
N SER A 59 0.26 -11.59 -4.83
CA SER A 59 0.22 -11.50 -3.36
C SER A 59 -0.53 -10.25 -2.87
N GLU A 60 -0.93 -10.25 -1.60
CA GLU A 60 -1.53 -9.06 -0.98
C GLU A 60 -0.55 -7.89 -0.95
N ALA A 61 0.74 -8.15 -0.72
CA ALA A 61 1.77 -7.12 -0.71
C ALA A 61 1.87 -6.41 -2.06
N GLU A 62 1.86 -7.16 -3.17
CA GLU A 62 1.81 -6.57 -4.52
C GLU A 62 0.49 -5.83 -4.76
N PHE A 63 -0.62 -6.44 -4.35
CA PHE A 63 -1.94 -5.82 -4.50
C PHE A 63 -2.09 -4.53 -3.70
N PHE A 64 -1.38 -4.31 -2.60
CA PHE A 64 -1.44 -3.06 -1.83
C PHE A 64 -0.20 -2.16 -2.03
N GLY A 65 0.84 -2.66 -2.70
CA GLY A 65 2.18 -2.07 -2.76
C GLY A 65 2.45 -1.07 -3.90
N GLY A 66 1.41 -0.53 -4.54
CA GLY A 66 1.57 0.52 -5.56
C GLY A 66 2.04 0.05 -6.94
N SER A 67 2.52 -1.19 -7.09
CA SER A 67 2.96 -1.75 -8.38
C SER A 67 1.83 -1.83 -9.40
N VAL A 68 0.65 -2.21 -8.92
CA VAL A 68 -0.55 -2.38 -9.73
C VAL A 68 -1.09 -1.03 -10.23
N GLU A 69 -1.01 0.03 -9.43
CA GLU A 69 -1.37 1.39 -9.83
C GLU A 69 -0.52 1.87 -11.01
N LYS A 70 0.79 1.59 -10.96
CA LYS A 70 1.72 1.93 -12.04
C LYS A 70 1.37 1.25 -13.36
N GLU A 71 0.83 0.02 -13.32
CA GLU A 71 0.44 -0.73 -14.52
C GLU A 71 -0.94 -0.36 -15.06
N ILE A 72 -1.94 -0.15 -14.18
CA ILE A 72 -3.34 0.09 -14.57
C ILE A 72 -3.59 1.52 -15.03
N ALA A 73 -3.04 2.49 -14.30
CA ALA A 73 -3.26 3.90 -14.58
C ALA A 73 -1.96 4.69 -14.35
N PRO A 74 -0.96 4.52 -15.25
CA PRO A 74 0.26 5.31 -15.23
C PRO A 74 0.01 6.84 -15.15
N TRP A 75 -1.14 7.28 -15.68
CA TRP A 75 -1.59 8.68 -15.72
C TRP A 75 -2.40 9.14 -14.51
N GLU A 76 -2.80 8.24 -13.58
CA GLU A 76 -3.48 8.61 -12.32
C GLU A 76 -2.50 8.89 -11.17
N LEU A 77 -1.19 8.66 -11.38
CA LEU A 77 -0.18 9.14 -10.45
C LEU A 77 -0.10 10.66 -10.59
N ASP A 78 -0.66 11.38 -9.61
CA ASP A 78 -0.48 12.82 -9.45
C ASP A 78 0.99 13.17 -9.68
N GLU A 79 1.29 14.24 -10.43
CA GLU A 79 2.66 14.61 -10.82
C GLU A 79 3.59 14.66 -9.60
N GLY A 80 3.07 15.08 -8.44
CA GLY A 80 3.75 15.05 -7.15
C GLY A 80 4.09 13.63 -6.64
N GLN A 81 3.20 12.66 -6.84
CA GLN A 81 3.42 11.25 -6.50
C GLN A 81 4.48 10.62 -7.42
N MET A 82 4.44 10.90 -8.72
CA MET A 82 5.50 10.45 -9.64
C MET A 82 6.85 11.10 -9.34
N ALA A 83 6.87 12.39 -8.99
CA ALA A 83 8.09 13.06 -8.56
C ALA A 83 8.67 12.40 -7.30
N THR A 84 7.84 12.08 -6.32
CA THR A 84 8.26 11.38 -5.10
C THR A 84 8.80 9.99 -5.40
N ALA A 85 8.12 9.21 -6.26
CA ALA A 85 8.59 7.89 -6.68
C ALA A 85 9.97 7.97 -7.37
N ARG A 86 10.16 8.93 -8.29
CA ARG A 86 11.46 9.16 -8.96
C ARG A 86 12.58 9.50 -7.97
N VAL A 87 12.28 10.29 -6.94
CA VAL A 87 13.24 10.62 -5.87
C VAL A 87 13.62 9.37 -5.07
N LEU A 88 12.65 8.53 -4.72
CA LEU A 88 12.90 7.28 -3.99
C LEU A 88 13.75 6.30 -4.82
N ASP A 89 13.40 6.11 -6.09
CA ASP A 89 14.16 5.24 -7.01
C ASP A 89 15.62 5.73 -7.14
N GLY A 90 15.81 7.05 -7.29
CA GLY A 90 17.13 7.67 -7.31
C GLY A 90 17.92 7.46 -6.01
N LEU A 91 17.28 7.61 -4.84
CA LEU A 91 17.91 7.39 -3.54
C LEU A 91 18.36 5.93 -3.36
N HIS A 92 17.56 4.96 -3.81
CA HIS A 92 17.89 3.54 -3.72
C HIS A 92 19.07 3.12 -4.60
N ALA A 93 19.32 3.84 -5.70
CA ALA A 93 20.44 3.58 -6.59
C ALA A 93 21.79 4.09 -6.04
N LEU A 94 21.78 4.92 -4.98
CA LEU A 94 23.00 5.49 -4.42
C LEU A 94 23.73 4.51 -3.48
N PRO A 95 25.06 4.68 -3.30
CA PRO A 95 25.79 3.97 -2.25
C PRO A 95 25.20 4.23 -0.87
N LYS A 96 25.09 3.19 -0.03
CA LYS A 96 24.51 3.25 1.33
C LYS A 96 24.98 4.46 2.17
N PRO A 97 26.29 4.81 2.21
CA PRO A 97 26.74 5.97 2.99
C PRO A 97 26.12 7.29 2.52
N VAL A 98 25.98 7.47 1.20
CA VAL A 98 25.39 8.66 0.57
C VAL A 98 23.88 8.68 0.78
N GLN A 99 23.23 7.53 0.60
CA GLN A 99 21.81 7.35 0.86
C GLN A 99 21.44 7.74 2.31
N ASN A 100 22.19 7.23 3.29
CA ASN A 100 21.95 7.51 4.71
C ASN A 100 22.11 9.00 5.05
N ASN A 101 23.15 9.65 4.50
CA ASN A 101 23.37 11.08 4.71
C ASN A 101 22.22 11.92 4.14
N LEU A 102 21.76 11.59 2.93
CA LEU A 102 20.66 12.29 2.28
C LEU A 102 19.34 12.07 3.02
N LEU A 103 19.04 10.84 3.44
CA LEU A 103 17.84 10.55 4.21
C LEU A 103 17.78 11.35 5.53
N ALA A 104 18.90 11.43 6.26
CA ALA A 104 18.95 12.24 7.50
C ALA A 104 18.65 13.73 7.23
N LYS A 105 19.19 14.28 6.12
CA LYS A 105 18.93 15.67 5.73
C LYS A 105 17.47 15.88 5.30
N PHE A 106 16.91 14.98 4.50
CA PHE A 106 15.51 15.03 4.11
C PHE A 106 14.57 14.97 5.31
N GLN A 107 14.88 14.11 6.27
CA GLN A 107 14.10 14.00 7.50
C GLN A 107 14.09 15.32 8.28
N LEU A 108 15.26 15.96 8.47
CA LEU A 108 15.34 17.28 9.11
C LEU A 108 14.52 18.35 8.37
N MET A 109 14.59 18.37 7.03
CA MET A 109 13.80 19.32 6.22
C MET A 109 12.30 19.07 6.36
N VAL A 110 11.85 17.82 6.35
CA VAL A 110 10.44 17.46 6.51
C VAL A 110 9.93 17.84 7.91
N GLU A 111 10.71 17.57 8.95
CA GLU A 111 10.37 17.94 10.34
C GLU A 111 10.24 19.46 10.47
N ALA A 112 11.20 20.23 9.96
CA ALA A 112 11.15 21.69 9.99
C ALA A 112 9.93 22.27 9.26
N VAL A 113 9.59 21.73 8.08
CA VAL A 113 8.41 22.17 7.31
C VAL A 113 7.12 21.74 8.01
N ALA A 114 7.05 20.54 8.57
CA ALA A 114 5.88 20.05 9.30
C ALA A 114 5.59 20.91 10.54
N ASP A 115 6.62 21.33 11.26
CA ASP A 115 6.51 22.21 12.43
C ASP A 115 5.97 23.60 12.04
N VAL A 116 6.50 24.19 10.96
CA VAL A 116 6.05 25.49 10.43
C VAL A 116 4.59 25.45 9.96
N HIS A 117 4.17 24.34 9.36
CA HIS A 117 2.80 24.17 8.85
C HIS A 117 1.84 23.53 9.87
N HIS A 118 2.26 23.31 11.12
CA HIS A 118 1.49 22.64 12.18
C HIS A 118 0.89 21.28 11.76
N VAL A 119 1.55 20.60 10.83
CA VAL A 119 1.17 19.24 10.43
C VAL A 119 1.66 18.31 11.53
N LYS A 120 0.81 18.04 12.53
CA LYS A 120 1.13 17.05 13.57
C LYS A 120 1.40 15.71 12.91
N ALA A 121 2.68 15.31 12.85
CA ALA A 121 3.04 13.94 12.57
C ALA A 121 2.34 13.06 13.61
N LYS A 122 1.28 12.35 13.21
CA LYS A 122 0.74 11.26 14.02
C LYS A 122 1.85 10.22 14.12
N ARG A 123 2.64 10.30 15.19
CA ARG A 123 3.53 9.20 15.58
C ARG A 123 2.66 7.93 15.62
N PRO A 124 3.09 6.82 15.01
CA PRO A 124 2.37 5.56 15.15
C PRO A 124 2.22 5.22 16.64
N SER A 125 1.04 4.73 17.04
CA SER A 125 0.66 4.57 18.46
C SER A 125 1.58 3.63 19.26
N TYR A 126 2.41 2.84 18.60
CA TYR A 126 3.38 1.93 19.25
C TYR A 126 4.69 2.60 19.66
N VAL A 127 4.89 3.88 19.33
CA VAL A 127 6.05 4.69 19.80
C VAL A 127 5.66 5.63 20.95
N GLN A 128 4.36 5.83 21.19
CA GLN A 128 3.85 6.55 22.34
C GLN A 128 3.49 5.52 23.42
N GLU A 129 4.24 5.56 24.52
CA GLU A 129 3.97 4.87 25.79
C GLU A 129 4.44 3.41 25.90
N ASN A 130 5.68 3.24 26.35
CA ASN A 130 5.97 2.21 27.36
C ASN A 130 6.99 2.76 28.38
N PRO A 131 6.54 3.46 29.44
CA PRO A 131 7.41 3.99 30.49
C PRO A 131 7.96 2.90 31.44
N ASP A 132 7.58 1.63 31.28
CA ASP A 132 7.76 0.62 32.34
C ASP A 132 9.04 -0.23 32.23
N TRP A 133 9.91 0.02 31.24
CA TRP A 133 11.15 -0.78 31.06
C TRP A 133 12.35 -0.32 31.91
N HIS A 134 12.21 0.73 32.72
CA HIS A 134 13.30 1.23 33.57
C HIS A 134 13.25 0.80 35.05
N MET A 135 12.31 -0.05 35.47
CA MET A 135 12.16 -0.43 36.90
C MET A 135 12.42 -1.90 37.24
N LEU A 136 13.21 -2.65 36.45
CA LEU A 136 13.56 -4.04 36.80
C LEU A 136 15.05 -4.36 36.97
N ASN A 137 15.94 -3.37 36.96
CA ASN A 137 17.34 -3.59 37.33
C ASN A 137 17.74 -2.71 38.51
N SER A 138 17.23 -3.02 39.70
CA SER A 138 17.87 -2.67 40.98
C SER A 138 17.13 -3.34 42.15
N ARG A 139 17.62 -4.51 42.59
CA ARG A 139 18.01 -4.79 43.99
C ARG A 139 18.25 -6.29 44.20
N ASN A 140 19.41 -6.55 44.81
CA ASN A 140 19.93 -7.72 45.54
C ASN A 140 19.02 -8.95 45.69
#